data_AF-A0A944VMZ7-F1
#
_entry.id   AF-A0A944VMZ7-F1
#
_cell.length_a   1.000
_cell.length_b   1.000
_cell.length_c   1.000
_cell.angle_alpha   90.00
_cell.angle_beta   90.00
_cell.angle_gamma   90.00
#
_symmetry.space_group_name_H-M   'P 1'
#
loop_
_entity.id
_entity.type
_entity.pdbx_description
1 polymer ?
#
loop_
_entity_poly.entity_id
_entity_poly.type
_entity_poly.pdbx_seq_one_letter_code
_entity_poly.pdbx_strand_id
1 'polypeptide(L)'
;MNKYTELLAKLRTAFIEENIFMLNIPPLILKHLSDLSSEHESIVAQNGDKALIVYVKDMDCVVLGSNVKDNKRTFKQLLVMSFNDLNNKICDNTKKEINQSELSKTLVNWLKQ
;
A
#
# COMPACT_ATOMS: atom_id res chain seq x y z
N MET A 1 -15.96 -7.22 -6.68
CA MET A 1 -15.86 -5.98 -5.86
C MET A 1 -14.57 -6.08 -5.06
N ASN A 2 -13.70 -5.07 -5.10
CA ASN A 2 -12.42 -5.12 -4.39
C ASN A 2 -12.65 -5.00 -2.87
N LYS A 3 -12.29 -6.04 -2.11
CA LYS A 3 -12.49 -6.10 -0.65
C LYS A 3 -11.65 -5.06 0.12
N TYR A 4 -10.66 -4.47 -0.54
CA TYR A 4 -9.80 -3.41 -0.01
C TYR A 4 -10.18 -2.00 -0.48
N THR A 5 -11.33 -1.82 -1.17
CA THR A 5 -11.75 -0.50 -1.70
C THR A 5 -11.76 0.58 -0.61
N GLU A 6 -12.32 0.28 0.56
CA GLU A 6 -12.38 1.24 1.68
C GLU A 6 -10.99 1.57 2.23
N LEU A 7 -10.13 0.57 2.38
CA LEU A 7 -8.75 0.77 2.83
C LEU A 7 -7.99 1.67 1.83
N LEU A 8 -8.07 1.36 0.53
CA LEU A 8 -7.39 2.13 -0.51
C LEU A 8 -7.90 3.58 -0.54
N ALA A 9 -9.20 3.81 -0.34
CA ALA A 9 -9.76 5.15 -0.22
C ALA A 9 -9.20 5.90 0.99
N LYS A 10 -9.14 5.27 2.17
CA LYS A 10 -8.57 5.89 3.38
C LYS A 10 -7.09 6.25 3.22
N LEU A 11 -6.31 5.37 2.60
CA LEU A 11 -4.89 5.66 2.32
C LEU A 11 -4.72 6.86 1.39
N ARG A 12 -5.54 6.94 0.33
CA ARG A 12 -5.51 8.11 -0.57
C ARG A 12 -5.82 9.40 0.17
N THR A 13 -6.90 9.42 0.97
CA THR A 13 -7.26 10.58 1.78
C THR A 13 -6.13 10.97 2.71
N ALA A 14 -5.57 10.02 3.46
CA ALA A 14 -4.47 10.29 4.39
C ALA A 14 -3.22 10.85 3.68
N PHE A 15 -2.85 10.31 2.52
CA PHE A 15 -1.70 10.82 1.76
C PHE A 15 -1.94 12.23 1.21
N ILE A 16 -3.16 12.52 0.73
CA ILE A 16 -3.52 13.86 0.24
C ILE A 16 -3.50 14.88 1.39
N GLU A 17 -4.14 14.57 2.53
CA GLU A 17 -4.21 15.45 3.70
C GLU A 17 -2.81 15.78 4.25
N GLU A 18 -1.89 14.83 4.14
CA GLU A 18 -0.53 14.95 4.67
C GLU A 18 0.48 15.47 3.64
N ASN A 19 0.01 15.93 2.48
CA ASN A 19 0.80 16.45 1.36
C ASN A 19 1.86 15.46 0.82
N ILE A 20 1.54 14.17 0.83
CA ILE A 20 2.39 13.11 0.25
C ILE A 20 2.07 12.98 -1.24
N PHE A 21 3.10 13.01 -2.09
CA PHE A 21 2.92 12.80 -3.52
C PHE A 21 2.39 11.38 -3.77
N MET A 22 1.33 11.25 -4.56
CA MET A 22 0.69 9.96 -4.79
C MET A 22 0.14 9.85 -6.22
N LEU A 23 0.26 8.64 -6.78
CA LEU A 23 -0.28 8.25 -8.07
C LEU A 23 -1.09 6.96 -7.93
N ASN A 24 -2.25 6.93 -8.57
CA ASN A 24 -2.96 5.67 -8.83
C ASN A 24 -2.39 5.07 -10.13
N ILE A 25 -1.92 3.83 -10.06
CA ILE A 25 -1.31 3.12 -11.19
C ILE A 25 -2.22 1.96 -11.61
N PRO A 26 -2.73 1.95 -12.85
CA PRO A 26 -3.47 0.82 -13.41
C PRO A 26 -2.65 -0.48 -13.43
N PRO A 27 -3.29 -1.66 -13.31
CA PRO A 27 -2.61 -2.96 -13.31
C PRO A 27 -1.59 -3.18 -14.44
N LEU A 28 -1.96 -2.81 -15.67
CA LEU A 28 -1.09 -3.00 -16.84
C LEU A 28 0.17 -2.13 -16.74
N ILE A 29 0.02 -0.88 -16.29
CA ILE A 29 1.14 0.05 -16.10
C ILE A 29 2.04 -0.45 -14.97
N LEU A 30 1.47 -0.90 -13.85
CA LEU A 30 2.24 -1.47 -12.74
C LEU A 30 3.12 -2.64 -13.22
N LYS A 31 2.52 -3.55 -14.00
CA LYS A 31 3.22 -4.70 -14.56
C LYS A 31 4.37 -4.27 -15.47
N HIS A 32 4.15 -3.31 -16.37
CA HIS A 32 5.20 -2.80 -17.25
C HIS A 32 6.34 -2.09 -16.52
N LEU A 33 6.05 -1.43 -15.40
CA LEU A 33 7.05 -0.64 -14.66
C LEU A 33 7.84 -1.45 -13.62
N SER A 34 7.28 -2.55 -13.11
CA SER A 34 7.81 -3.22 -11.92
C SER A 34 7.73 -4.74 -11.92
N ASP A 35 7.20 -5.34 -12.99
CA ASP A 35 6.85 -6.77 -13.06
C ASP A 35 5.87 -7.27 -11.98
N LEU A 36 5.29 -6.35 -11.18
CA LEU A 36 4.24 -6.66 -10.21
C LEU A 36 2.89 -6.80 -10.91
N SER A 37 2.14 -7.82 -10.51
CA SER A 37 0.76 -8.04 -10.94
C SER A 37 -0.22 -7.58 -9.86
N SER A 38 -1.24 -6.82 -10.25
CA SER A 38 -2.35 -6.43 -9.38
C SER A 38 -3.68 -6.68 -10.08
N GLU A 39 -4.71 -7.06 -9.33
CA GLU A 39 -6.08 -7.21 -9.85
C GLU A 39 -6.80 -5.87 -9.99
N HIS A 40 -6.31 -4.86 -9.28
CA HIS A 40 -6.92 -3.53 -9.15
C HIS A 40 -5.88 -2.42 -9.27
N GLU A 41 -6.35 -1.17 -9.37
CA GLU A 41 -5.46 -0.01 -9.29
C GLU A 41 -4.63 -0.03 -8.01
N SER A 42 -3.35 0.30 -8.17
CA SER A 42 -2.37 0.35 -7.09
C SER A 42 -2.07 1.79 -6.71
N ILE A 43 -1.61 2.01 -5.48
CA ILE A 43 -1.20 3.32 -4.99
C ILE A 43 0.32 3.35 -4.94
N VAL A 44 0.94 4.31 -5.61
CA VAL A 44 2.35 4.65 -5.41
C VAL A 44 2.39 5.97 -4.66
N ALA A 45 3.01 5.99 -3.49
CA ALA A 45 3.17 7.19 -2.66
C ALA A 45 4.65 7.47 -2.42
N GLN A 46 5.06 8.73 -2.44
CA GLN A 46 6.44 9.15 -2.25
C GLN A 46 6.53 10.38 -1.36
N ASN A 47 7.52 10.37 -0.47
CA ASN A 47 7.96 11.54 0.26
C ASN A 47 9.49 11.53 0.40
N GLY A 48 10.15 12.52 -0.20
CA GLY A 48 11.61 12.57 -0.30
C GLY A 48 12.17 11.28 -0.93
N ASP A 49 13.11 10.64 -0.21
CA ASP A 49 13.78 9.42 -0.64
C ASP A 49 12.96 8.14 -0.39
N LYS A 50 11.84 8.24 0.33
CA LYS A 50 10.99 7.10 0.66
C LYS A 50 9.82 6.97 -0.32
N ALA A 51 9.50 5.74 -0.67
CA ALA A 51 8.31 5.45 -1.46
C ALA A 51 7.63 4.16 -1.00
N LEU A 52 6.31 4.15 -1.10
CA LEU A 52 5.45 2.99 -0.90
C LEU A 52 4.78 2.58 -2.21
N ILE A 53 4.58 1.28 -2.39
CA ILE A 53 3.65 0.72 -3.37
C ILE A 53 2.64 -0.12 -2.60
N VAL A 54 1.35 0.17 -2.79
CA VAL A 54 0.23 -0.60 -2.24
C VAL A 54 -0.54 -1.19 -3.39
N TYR A 55 -0.66 -2.52 -3.44
CA TYR A 55 -1.34 -3.22 -4.54
C TYR A 55 -2.09 -4.45 -4.02
N VAL A 56 -3.08 -4.92 -4.79
CA VAL A 56 -3.88 -6.10 -4.43
C VAL A 56 -3.51 -7.24 -5.37
N LYS A 57 -3.02 -8.34 -4.81
CA LYS A 57 -2.65 -9.53 -5.57
C LYS A 57 -3.35 -10.74 -4.98
N ASP A 58 -4.02 -11.50 -5.83
CA ASP A 58 -4.86 -12.61 -5.44
C ASP A 58 -5.92 -12.12 -4.42
N MET A 59 -5.80 -12.52 -3.15
CA MET A 59 -6.72 -12.10 -2.08
C MET A 59 -6.06 -11.18 -1.05
N ASP A 60 -4.80 -10.81 -1.27
CA ASP A 60 -4.00 -10.05 -0.31
C ASP A 60 -3.73 -8.63 -0.79
N CYS A 61 -3.69 -7.70 0.16
CA CYS A 61 -3.19 -6.35 -0.06
C CYS A 61 -1.75 -6.26 0.44
N VAL A 62 -0.83 -5.94 -0.47
CA VAL A 62 0.61 -5.93 -0.23
C VAL A 62 1.10 -4.49 -0.18
N VAL A 63 1.91 -4.17 0.83
CA VAL A 63 2.61 -2.90 0.98
C VAL A 63 4.10 -3.14 0.84
N LEU A 64 4.70 -2.56 -0.20
CA LEU A 64 6.14 -2.50 -0.37
C LEU A 64 6.64 -1.11 0.03
N GLY A 65 7.80 -1.06 0.66
CA GLY A 65 8.51 0.17 0.98
C GLY A 65 9.90 0.18 0.38
N SER A 66 10.37 1.36 0.01
CA SER A 66 11.73 1.58 -0.46
C SER A 66 12.28 2.88 0.11
N ASN A 67 13.58 2.90 0.36
CA ASN A 67 14.37 4.10 0.60
C ASN A 67 15.43 4.17 -0.49
N VAL A 68 15.71 5.36 -1.02
CA VAL A 68 16.88 5.56 -1.90
C VAL A 68 18.14 5.44 -1.04
N LYS A 69 19.05 4.54 -1.43
CA LYS A 69 20.38 4.42 -0.84
C LYS A 69 21.39 4.24 -1.97
N ASP A 70 22.46 5.03 -1.96
CA ASP A 70 23.54 4.97 -2.97
C ASP A 70 23.00 5.07 -4.42
N ASN A 71 22.04 5.97 -4.66
CA ASN A 71 21.32 6.14 -5.94
C ASN A 71 20.59 4.90 -6.47
N LYS A 72 20.40 3.87 -5.62
CA LYS A 72 19.63 2.68 -5.94
C LYS A 72 18.35 2.65 -5.12
N ARG A 73 17.27 2.20 -5.76
CA ARG A 73 15.98 1.95 -5.10
C ARG A 73 15.71 0.45 -5.11
N THR A 74 15.41 -0.10 -3.94
CA THR A 74 14.96 -1.49 -3.81
C THR A 74 13.71 -1.52 -2.94
N PHE A 75 12.64 -2.07 -3.47
CA PHE A 75 11.41 -2.29 -2.72
C PHE A 75 11.53 -3.56 -1.89
N LYS A 76 11.15 -3.46 -0.62
CA LYS A 76 11.01 -4.58 0.32
C LYS A 76 9.59 -4.64 0.82
N GLN A 77 9.10 -5.85 1.09
CA GLN A 77 7.78 -6.03 1.69
C GLN A 77 7.78 -5.50 3.12
N LEU A 78 6.86 -4.57 3.42
CA LEU A 78 6.62 -4.07 4.77
C LEU A 78 5.47 -4.82 5.44
N LEU A 79 4.38 -5.05 4.69
CA LEU A 79 3.16 -5.62 5.22
C LEU A 79 2.43 -6.41 4.13
N VAL A 80 1.82 -7.52 4.53
CA VAL A 80 0.83 -8.26 3.75
C VAL A 80 -0.42 -8.37 4.60
N MET A 81 -1.54 -7.97 4.03
CA MET A 81 -2.83 -7.99 4.68
C MET A 81 -3.75 -8.95 3.96
N SER A 82 -4.46 -9.77 4.74
CA SER A 82 -5.48 -10.69 4.24
C SER A 82 -6.86 -10.23 4.67
N PHE A 83 -7.88 -10.60 3.90
CA PHE A 83 -9.27 -10.30 4.25
C PHE A 83 -9.92 -11.53 4.91
N ASN A 84 -10.55 -11.33 6.06
CA ASN A 84 -11.31 -12.34 6.76
C ASN A 84 -12.80 -12.26 6.36
N ASP A 85 -13.24 -13.23 5.58
CA ASP A 85 -14.61 -13.31 5.07
C ASP A 85 -15.68 -13.60 6.14
N LEU A 86 -15.30 -14.14 7.30
CA LEU A 86 -16.24 -14.46 8.37
C LEU A 86 -16.76 -13.21 9.09
N ASN A 87 -15.93 -12.17 9.17
CA ASN A 87 -16.23 -10.94 9.91
C ASN A 87 -16.04 -9.66 9.09
N ASN A 88 -15.73 -9.79 7.80
CA ASN A 88 -15.45 -8.68 6.88
C ASN A 88 -14.36 -7.72 7.38
N LYS A 89 -13.30 -8.28 7.99
CA LYS A 89 -12.17 -7.50 8.53
C LYS A 89 -10.89 -7.73 7.75
N ILE A 90 -10.02 -6.72 7.79
CA ILE A 90 -8.65 -6.82 7.26
C ILE A 90 -7.75 -7.26 8.41
N CYS A 91 -6.89 -8.24 8.16
CA CYS A 91 -5.98 -8.80 9.14
C CYS A 91 -4.52 -8.72 8.67
N ASP A 92 -3.59 -8.65 9.61
CA ASP A 92 -2.16 -8.78 9.34
C ASP A 92 -1.75 -10.24 9.06
N ASN A 93 -0.45 -10.46 8.86
CA ASN A 93 0.12 -11.79 8.66
C ASN A 93 0.04 -12.70 9.91
N THR A 94 -0.27 -12.14 11.08
CA THR A 94 -0.53 -12.87 12.33
C THR A 94 -2.02 -13.12 12.58
N LYS A 95 -2.88 -12.79 11.60
CA LYS A 95 -4.35 -12.92 11.66
C LYS A 95 -5.01 -12.00 12.70
N LYS A 96 -4.33 -10.95 13.14
CA LYS A 96 -4.92 -9.91 14.00
C LYS A 96 -5.61 -8.86 13.15
N GLU A 97 -6.77 -8.39 13.59
CA GLU A 97 -7.51 -7.30 12.94
C GLU A 97 -6.67 -6.03 12.92
N ILE A 98 -6.63 -5.38 11.75
CA ILE A 98 -5.97 -4.11 11.56
C ILE A 98 -6.99 -2.99 11.68
N ASN A 99 -6.70 -2.02 12.56
CA ASN A 99 -7.36 -0.73 12.52
C ASN A 99 -6.87 0.07 11.31
N GLN A 100 -7.73 0.24 10.30
CA GLN A 100 -7.36 0.89 9.04
C GLN A 100 -6.91 2.36 9.23
N SER A 101 -7.46 3.07 10.22
CA SER A 101 -7.07 4.45 10.51
C SER A 101 -5.68 4.51 11.16
N GLU A 102 -5.38 3.58 12.06
CA GLU A 102 -4.06 3.45 12.65
C GLU A 102 -3.02 3.07 11.59
N LEU A 103 -3.32 2.08 10.75
CA LEU A 103 -2.46 1.68 9.63
C LEU A 103 -2.14 2.87 8.71
N SER A 104 -3.16 3.66 8.35
CA SER A 104 -2.96 4.83 7.48
C SER A 104 -1.97 5.82 8.10
N LYS A 105 -2.12 6.11 9.41
CA LYS A 105 -1.19 6.95 10.16
C LYS A 105 0.22 6.35 10.21
N THR A 106 0.33 5.04 10.44
CA THR A 106 1.62 4.35 10.48
C THR A 106 2.36 4.46 9.14
N LEU A 107 1.66 4.29 8.01
CA LEU A 107 2.26 4.39 6.68
C LEU A 107 2.66 5.83 6.32
N VAL A 108 1.83 6.82 6.68
CA VAL A 108 2.20 8.25 6.58
C VAL A 108 3.46 8.53 7.39
N ASN A 109 3.50 8.11 8.66
CA ASN A 109 4.65 8.33 9.53
C ASN A 109 5.91 7.64 8.98
N TRP A 110 5.78 6.43 8.45
CA TRP A 110 6.89 5.70 7.85
C TRP A 110 7.52 6.47 6.67
N LEU A 111 6.68 7.11 5.84
CA LEU A 111 7.10 7.97 4.72
C LEU A 111 7.72 9.31 5.17
N LYS A 112 7.40 9.81 6.37
CA LYS A 112 7.88 11.10 6.90
C LYS A 112 9.14 11.01 7.75
N GLN A 113 9.38 9.86 8.37
CA GLN A 113 10.65 9.56 9.08
C GLN A 113 11.82 9.46 8.09
#